data_AF-M4BPQ5-F1
#
_entry.id   AF-M4BPQ5-F1
#
_cell.length_a   1.000
_cell.length_b   1.000
_cell.length_c   1.000
_cell.angle_alpha   90.00
_cell.angle_beta   90.00
_cell.angle_gamma   90.00
#
_symmetry.space_group_name_H-M   'P 1'
#
loop_
_entity.id
_entity.type
_entity.pdbx_description
1 polymer ?
#
loop_
_entity_poly.entity_id
_entity_poly.type
_entity_poly.pdbx_seq_one_letter_code
_entity_poly.pdbx_strand_id
1 'polypeptide(L)'
;MNEVEAVSLLVHRLLVTFPREEWKNRIGVIAPYKQQIYEVRGAIRKLEAAFNRRLDIDVNTVDGFQGREKEIIIYSCVRTSYGGHRKKKRRRHGNDTDENVLDAFWADERRMNVAITRAKSSLWIVGNSKLLKQSRAWKALIRHTEDHSRYIGNSAVFLASTYNTPKI
;
A
#
# COMPACT_ATOMS: atom_id res chain seq x y z
N MET A 1 -3.18 -9.43 10.72
CA MET A 1 -2.95 -8.00 10.48
C MET A 1 -3.49 -7.64 9.12
N ASN A 2 -4.38 -6.66 9.04
CA ASN A 2 -4.85 -6.12 7.75
C ASN A 2 -3.90 -5.02 7.22
N GLU A 3 -4.11 -4.54 6.00
CA GLU A 3 -3.23 -3.52 5.41
C GLU A 3 -3.28 -2.17 6.16
N VAL A 4 -4.44 -1.78 6.70
CA VAL A 4 -4.60 -0.51 7.43
C VAL A 4 -3.77 -0.53 8.72
N GLU A 5 -3.82 -1.63 9.47
CA GLU A 5 -2.99 -1.87 10.65
C GLU A 5 -1.50 -1.84 10.30
N ALA A 6 -1.10 -2.47 9.20
CA ALA A 6 0.29 -2.48 8.76
C ALA A 6 0.79 -1.07 8.38
N VAL A 7 -0.01 -0.29 7.66
CA VAL A 7 0.27 1.12 7.35
C VAL A 7 0.42 1.94 8.64
N SER A 8 -0.51 1.81 9.58
CA SER A 8 -0.47 2.49 10.87
C SER A 8 0.79 2.16 11.67
N LEU A 9 1.15 0.87 11.73
CA LEU A 9 2.36 0.41 12.42
C LEU A 9 3.64 0.91 11.76
N LEU A 10 3.71 0.98 10.42
CA LEU A 10 4.84 1.55 9.70
C LEU A 10 5.04 3.03 10.05
N VAL A 11 3.94 3.79 10.04
CA VAL A 11 3.97 5.21 10.45
C VAL A 11 4.39 5.34 11.90
N HIS A 12 3.72 4.64 12.82
CA HIS A 12 4.06 4.65 14.24
C HIS A 12 5.55 4.33 14.48
N ARG A 13 6.06 3.27 13.86
CA ARG A 13 7.47 2.87 13.98
C ARG A 13 8.40 3.97 13.48
N LEU A 14 8.11 4.59 12.34
CA LEU A 14 8.91 5.71 11.82
C LEU A 14 8.99 6.85 12.85
N LEU A 15 7.85 7.23 13.44
CA LEU A 15 7.80 8.30 14.43
C LEU A 15 8.58 7.98 15.71
N VAL A 16 8.47 6.76 16.21
CA VAL A 16 9.19 6.31 17.43
C VAL A 16 10.69 6.13 17.16
N THR A 17 11.06 5.62 15.99
CA THR A 17 12.47 5.40 15.63
C THR A 17 13.22 6.72 15.44
N PHE A 18 12.53 7.74 14.92
CA PHE A 18 13.10 9.05 14.63
C PHE A 18 12.30 10.18 15.30
N PRO A 19 12.35 10.28 16.64
CA PRO A 19 11.48 11.20 17.39
C PRO A 19 11.85 12.67 17.21
N ARG A 20 13.09 12.97 16.80
CA ARG A 20 13.61 14.32 16.58
C ARG A 20 13.34 14.86 15.17
N GLU A 21 12.91 14.01 14.24
CA GLU A 21 12.62 14.41 12.87
C GLU A 21 11.24 15.08 12.77
N GLU A 22 11.16 16.15 11.98
CA GLU A 22 9.90 16.76 11.59
C GLU A 22 9.30 16.00 10.40
N TRP A 23 8.18 15.31 10.64
CA TRP A 23 7.50 14.46 9.65
C TRP A 23 6.33 15.14 8.93
N LYS A 24 5.99 16.37 9.32
CA LYS A 24 4.87 17.14 8.78
C LYS A 24 4.96 17.22 7.26
N ASN A 25 3.90 16.85 6.55
CA ASN A 25 3.84 16.88 5.08
C ASN A 25 4.89 16.04 4.33
N ARG A 26 5.69 15.18 4.99
CA ARG A 26 6.74 14.37 4.34
C ARG A 26 6.27 12.98 3.92
N ILE A 27 5.13 12.53 4.44
CA ILE A 27 4.59 11.18 4.21
C ILE A 27 3.32 11.28 3.37
N GLY A 28 3.20 10.39 2.38
CA GLY A 28 1.96 10.15 1.65
C GLY A 28 1.54 8.68 1.74
N VAL A 29 0.23 8.44 1.82
CA VAL A 29 -0.34 7.09 1.69
C VAL A 29 -1.25 7.06 0.48
N ILE A 30 -0.99 6.12 -0.42
CA ILE A 30 -1.74 5.94 -1.66
C ILE A 30 -2.44 4.59 -1.64
N ALA A 31 -3.72 4.56 -2.04
CA ALA A 31 -4.46 3.32 -2.21
C ALA A 31 -5.40 3.38 -3.44
N PRO A 32 -5.81 2.24 -4.02
CA PRO A 32 -6.72 2.25 -5.17
C PRO A 32 -8.13 2.74 -4.85
N TYR A 33 -8.64 2.41 -3.67
CA TYR A 33 -10.07 2.47 -3.35
C TYR A 33 -10.36 3.53 -2.29
N LYS A 34 -11.41 4.34 -2.51
CA LYS A 34 -11.84 5.38 -1.57
C LYS A 34 -12.16 4.84 -0.17
N GLN A 35 -12.69 3.63 -0.04
CA GLN A 35 -12.94 3.02 1.27
C GLN A 35 -11.63 2.84 2.05
N GLN A 36 -10.56 2.36 1.40
CA GLN A 36 -9.25 2.24 2.07
C GLN A 36 -8.72 3.60 2.52
N ILE A 37 -8.91 4.65 1.70
CA ILE A 37 -8.53 6.02 2.06
C ILE A 37 -9.23 6.46 3.36
N TYR A 38 -10.52 6.14 3.51
CA TYR A 38 -11.27 6.44 4.73
C TYR A 38 -10.70 5.71 5.95
N GLU A 39 -10.49 4.39 5.85
CA GLU A 39 -9.96 3.57 6.94
C GLU A 39 -8.56 4.02 7.37
N VAL A 40 -7.66 4.26 6.41
CA VAL A 40 -6.30 4.73 6.67
C VAL A 40 -6.31 6.10 7.34
N ARG A 41 -7.15 7.04 6.89
CA ARG A 41 -7.29 8.35 7.56
C ARG A 41 -7.77 8.18 8.99
N GLY A 42 -8.71 7.27 9.26
CA GLY A 42 -9.15 6.93 10.60
C GLY A 42 -8.00 6.42 11.49
N ALA A 43 -7.17 5.52 10.97
CA ALA A 43 -6.00 5.00 11.69
C ALA A 43 -4.95 6.10 11.96
N ILE A 44 -4.69 6.98 11.00
CA ILE A 44 -3.74 8.10 11.18
C ILE A 44 -4.24 9.09 12.23
N ARG A 45 -5.54 9.42 12.26
CA ARG A 45 -6.11 10.29 13.31
C ARG A 45 -5.92 9.72 14.70
N LYS A 46 -6.05 8.39 14.86
CA LYS A 46 -5.77 7.72 16.14
C LYS A 46 -4.30 7.88 16.55
N LEU A 47 -3.36 7.79 15.59
CA LEU A 47 -1.95 8.07 15.85
C LEU A 47 -1.72 9.54 16.22
N GLU A 48 -2.30 10.49 15.49
CA GLU A 48 -2.18 11.92 15.80
C GLU A 48 -2.65 12.24 17.22
N ALA A 49 -3.75 11.63 17.66
CA ALA A 49 -4.25 11.74 19.03
C ALA A 49 -3.28 11.12 20.05
N ALA A 50 -2.76 9.91 19.79
CA ALA A 50 -1.83 9.23 20.68
C ALA A 50 -0.49 9.97 20.85
N PHE A 51 0.00 10.62 19.79
CA PHE A 51 1.22 11.44 19.84
C PHE A 51 0.97 12.90 20.23
N ASN A 52 -0.29 13.30 20.45
CA ASN A 52 -0.72 14.69 20.65
C ASN A 52 -0.08 15.66 19.64
N ARG A 53 -0.02 15.24 18.36
CA ARG A 53 0.66 15.96 17.29
C ARG A 53 0.00 15.68 15.95
N ARG A 54 -0.25 16.74 15.19
CA ARG A 54 -0.70 16.64 13.80
C ARG A 54 0.45 16.20 12.90
N LEU A 55 0.24 15.15 12.11
CA LEU A 55 1.25 14.55 11.25
C LEU A 55 1.17 15.06 9.80
N ASP A 56 0.02 15.59 9.38
CA ASP A 56 -0.22 16.08 8.01
C ASP A 56 0.18 15.07 6.93
N ILE A 57 -0.22 13.81 7.14
CA ILE A 57 0.00 12.74 6.18
C ILE A 57 -1.06 12.83 5.07
N ASP A 58 -0.61 12.92 3.83
CA ASP A 58 -1.50 13.01 2.67
C ASP A 58 -1.98 11.62 2.26
N VAL A 59 -3.26 11.31 2.51
CA VAL A 59 -3.87 10.03 2.15
C VAL A 59 -4.79 10.26 0.97
N ASN A 60 -4.49 9.68 -0.19
CA ASN A 60 -5.33 9.84 -1.38
C ASN A 60 -5.30 8.63 -2.33
N THR A 61 -6.22 8.62 -3.29
CA THR A 61 -6.19 7.66 -4.40
C THR A 61 -5.01 7.93 -5.33
N VAL A 62 -4.65 6.96 -6.18
CA VAL A 62 -3.61 7.16 -7.22
C VAL A 62 -3.91 8.39 -8.06
N ASP A 63 -5.14 8.50 -8.57
CA ASP A 63 -5.57 9.61 -9.42
C ASP A 63 -5.53 10.95 -8.63
N GLY A 64 -5.97 10.94 -7.37
CA GLY A 64 -5.91 12.12 -6.49
C GLY A 64 -4.49 12.51 -6.04
N PHE A 65 -3.50 11.64 -6.22
CA PHE A 65 -2.09 11.91 -5.91
C PHE A 65 -1.27 12.33 -7.13
N GLN A 66 -1.87 12.36 -8.31
CA GLN A 66 -1.16 12.71 -9.54
C GLN A 66 -0.54 14.11 -9.46
N GLY A 67 0.72 14.23 -9.91
CA GLY A 67 1.46 15.51 -9.89
C GLY A 67 1.98 15.93 -8.50
N ARG A 68 1.68 15.16 -7.45
CA ARG A 68 2.19 15.39 -6.08
C ARG A 68 3.26 14.36 -5.77
N GLU A 69 4.16 14.65 -4.84
CA GLU A 69 5.26 13.78 -4.44
C GLU A 69 5.59 13.98 -2.96
N LYS A 70 6.16 12.96 -2.31
CA LYS A 70 6.51 12.97 -0.88
C LYS A 70 7.84 12.27 -0.65
N GLU A 71 8.50 12.58 0.47
CA GLU A 71 9.73 11.90 0.88
C GLU A 71 9.50 10.40 1.02
N ILE A 72 8.41 10.05 1.71
CA ILE A 72 8.01 8.67 1.93
C ILE A 72 6.62 8.44 1.35
N ILE A 73 6.48 7.41 0.52
CA ILE A 73 5.17 6.92 0.07
C ILE A 73 4.94 5.53 0.63
N ILE A 74 3.75 5.33 1.21
CA ILE A 74 3.22 4.02 1.56
C ILE A 74 2.10 3.70 0.57
N TYR A 75 2.26 2.64 -0.23
CA TYR A 75 1.24 2.17 -1.15
C TYR A 75 0.50 0.97 -0.56
N SER A 76 -0.75 1.16 -0.15
CA SER A 76 -1.64 0.08 0.30
C SER A 76 -2.38 -0.47 -0.91
N CYS A 77 -2.01 -1.69 -1.30
CA CYS A 77 -2.45 -2.25 -2.56
C CYS A 77 -3.93 -2.69 -2.52
N VAL A 78 -4.43 -3.18 -1.38
CA VAL A 78 -5.81 -3.61 -1.11
C VAL A 78 -6.40 -4.54 -2.14
N ARG A 79 -6.31 -5.85 -1.93
CA ARG A 79 -7.10 -6.80 -2.72
C ARG A 79 -8.05 -7.60 -1.83
N THR A 80 -9.35 -7.41 -2.05
CA THR A 80 -10.35 -8.35 -1.54
C THR A 80 -10.51 -9.49 -2.55
N SER A 81 -10.63 -10.72 -2.06
CA SER A 81 -11.07 -11.88 -2.84
C SER A 81 -12.52 -11.76 -3.32
N TYR A 82 -13.24 -10.70 -2.92
CA TYR A 82 -14.70 -10.54 -3.06
C TYR A 82 -15.15 -9.36 -3.93
N GLY A 83 -14.25 -8.47 -4.38
CA GLY A 83 -14.63 -7.18 -4.97
C GLY A 83 -14.48 -7.01 -6.48
N GLY A 84 -13.82 -7.95 -7.15
CA GLY A 84 -13.58 -7.82 -8.58
C GLY A 84 -14.63 -8.58 -9.38
N HIS A 85 -15.47 -7.85 -10.12
CA HIS A 85 -16.20 -8.46 -11.22
C HIS A 85 -15.18 -9.24 -12.06
N ARG A 86 -15.21 -10.58 -11.99
CA ARG A 86 -14.65 -11.44 -13.03
C ARG A 86 -15.38 -11.02 -14.30
N LYS A 87 -14.83 -10.06 -15.03
CA LYS A 87 -15.34 -9.70 -16.34
C LYS A 87 -14.98 -10.87 -17.22
N LYS A 88 -15.91 -11.81 -17.42
CA LYS A 88 -15.88 -12.69 -18.58
C LYS A 88 -15.83 -11.76 -19.78
N LYS A 89 -14.68 -11.71 -20.45
CA LYS A 89 -14.53 -10.99 -21.71
C LYS A 89 -15.41 -11.73 -22.70
N ARG A 90 -16.64 -11.27 -22.92
CA ARG A 90 -17.47 -11.73 -24.04
C ARG A 90 -16.80 -11.24 -25.33
N ARG A 91 -15.87 -12.03 -25.87
CA ARG A 91 -15.34 -11.79 -27.22
C ARG A 91 -16.30 -12.42 -28.22
N ARG A 92 -16.66 -11.65 -29.23
CA ARG A 92 -17.32 -12.13 -30.45
C ARG A 92 -16.29 -13.00 -31.19
N HIS A 93 -16.62 -14.27 -31.41
CA HIS A 93 -15.87 -15.26 -32.22
C HIS A 93 -14.55 -15.82 -31.65
N GLY A 94 -14.56 -17.15 -31.43
CA GLY A 94 -13.47 -18.07 -31.79
C GLY A 94 -12.33 -18.32 -30.80
N ASN A 95 -12.26 -19.57 -30.32
CA ASN A 95 -11.21 -20.28 -29.55
C ASN A 95 -11.07 -19.95 -28.05
N ASP A 96 -11.41 -20.97 -27.25
CA ASP A 96 -11.47 -20.97 -25.80
C ASP A 96 -10.07 -20.92 -25.16
N THR A 97 -9.74 -19.75 -24.62
CA THR A 97 -8.86 -19.64 -23.46
C THR A 97 -9.55 -18.74 -22.44
N ASP A 98 -9.98 -19.31 -21.32
CA ASP A 98 -10.65 -18.64 -20.21
C ASP A 98 -9.67 -17.67 -19.52
N GLU A 99 -9.46 -16.50 -20.12
CA GLU A 99 -8.57 -15.48 -19.57
C GLU A 99 -9.28 -14.79 -18.40
N ASN A 100 -8.97 -15.22 -17.17
CA ASN A 100 -9.43 -14.57 -15.95
C ASN A 100 -8.95 -13.11 -15.92
N VAL A 101 -9.85 -12.17 -16.24
CA VAL A 101 -9.54 -10.73 -16.18
C VAL A 101 -9.49 -10.31 -14.71
N LEU A 102 -8.28 -10.02 -14.23
CA LEU A 102 -8.06 -9.36 -12.95
C LEU A 102 -8.70 -7.97 -12.96
N ASP A 103 -9.11 -7.47 -11.79
CA ASP A 103 -9.71 -6.16 -11.65
C ASP A 103 -8.94 -5.09 -12.44
N ALA A 104 -9.68 -4.24 -13.17
CA ALA A 104 -9.12 -3.27 -14.10
C ALA A 104 -8.05 -2.35 -13.47
N PHE A 105 -8.14 -2.10 -12.16
CA PHE A 105 -7.17 -1.28 -11.44
C PHE A 105 -5.80 -1.96 -11.29
N TRP A 106 -5.76 -3.28 -11.11
CA TRP A 106 -4.56 -4.07 -10.89
C TRP A 106 -3.84 -4.47 -12.17
N ALA A 107 -4.60 -4.55 -13.26
CA ALA A 107 -4.09 -4.69 -14.61
C ALA A 107 -3.56 -3.36 -15.17
N ASP A 108 -3.88 -2.23 -14.54
CA ASP A 108 -3.43 -0.91 -14.99
C ASP A 108 -2.00 -0.61 -14.52
N GLU A 109 -1.03 -1.01 -15.33
CA GLU A 109 0.39 -0.71 -15.14
C GLU A 109 0.65 0.80 -15.05
N ARG A 110 -0.19 1.67 -15.63
CA ARG A 110 -0.01 3.13 -15.54
C ARG A 110 -0.25 3.63 -14.13
N ARG A 111 -1.30 3.14 -13.47
CA ARG A 111 -1.61 3.50 -12.07
C ARG A 111 -0.55 2.99 -11.11
N MET A 112 0.00 1.81 -11.37
CA MET A 112 1.17 1.29 -10.65
C MET A 112 2.38 2.22 -10.82
N ASN A 113 2.70 2.62 -12.06
CA ASN A 113 3.83 3.51 -12.34
C ASN A 113 3.67 4.89 -11.68
N VAL A 114 2.47 5.48 -11.75
CA VAL A 114 2.18 6.75 -11.08
C VAL A 114 2.46 6.61 -9.59
N ALA A 115 1.89 5.60 -8.93
CA ALA A 115 2.03 5.40 -7.49
C ALA A 115 3.49 5.18 -7.04
N ILE A 116 4.23 4.33 -7.74
CA ILE A 116 5.64 4.00 -7.40
C ILE A 116 6.54 5.23 -7.55
N THR A 117 6.31 6.07 -8.56
CA THR A 117 7.11 7.27 -8.83
C THR A 117 6.76 8.46 -7.94
N ARG A 118 5.86 8.32 -6.97
CA ARG A 118 5.52 9.41 -6.02
C ARG A 118 6.52 9.59 -4.88
N ALA A 119 7.36 8.57 -4.64
CA ALA A 119 8.35 8.59 -3.58
C ALA A 119 9.64 9.26 -4.04
N LYS A 120 10.16 10.20 -3.24
CA LYS A 120 11.49 10.79 -3.45
C LYS A 120 12.59 9.94 -2.84
N SER A 121 12.37 9.48 -1.61
CA SER A 121 13.40 8.86 -0.78
C SER A 121 13.08 7.41 -0.44
N SER A 122 11.83 7.10 -0.07
CA SER A 122 11.44 5.74 0.31
C SER A 122 10.03 5.37 -0.15
N LEU A 123 9.91 4.16 -0.69
CA LEU A 123 8.65 3.54 -1.08
C LEU A 123 8.41 2.27 -0.26
N TRP A 124 7.29 2.21 0.45
CA TRP A 124 6.83 1.02 1.17
C TRP A 124 5.54 0.51 0.56
N ILE A 125 5.51 -0.77 0.18
CA ILE A 125 4.35 -1.38 -0.47
C ILE A 125 3.77 -2.42 0.48
N VAL A 126 2.48 -2.27 0.80
CA VAL A 126 1.75 -3.14 1.72
C VAL A 126 0.65 -3.86 0.94
N GLY A 127 0.68 -5.19 0.91
CA GLY A 127 -0.37 -5.95 0.23
C GLY A 127 -0.21 -7.46 0.34
N ASN A 128 -1.26 -8.18 -0.07
CA ASN A 128 -1.26 -9.63 -0.09
C ASN A 128 -0.47 -10.16 -1.30
N SER A 129 0.77 -10.58 -1.09
CA SER A 129 1.68 -11.02 -2.17
C SER A 129 1.13 -12.19 -3.01
N LYS A 130 0.41 -13.15 -2.40
CA LYS A 130 -0.21 -14.28 -3.12
C LYS A 130 -1.21 -13.79 -4.17
N LEU A 131 -1.96 -12.77 -3.80
CA LEU A 131 -2.93 -12.12 -4.65
C LEU A 131 -2.25 -11.19 -5.68
N LEU A 132 -1.27 -10.39 -5.26
CA LEU A 132 -0.54 -9.50 -6.16
C LEU A 132 0.16 -10.24 -7.31
N LYS A 133 0.76 -11.41 -7.02
CA LYS A 133 1.49 -12.24 -8.00
C LYS A 133 0.64 -12.75 -9.16
N GLN A 134 -0.68 -12.55 -9.15
CA GLN A 134 -1.54 -12.86 -10.29
C GLN A 134 -1.39 -11.84 -11.42
N SER A 135 -1.06 -10.57 -11.13
CA SER A 135 -0.74 -9.56 -12.15
C SER A 135 0.72 -9.69 -12.58
N ARG A 136 0.99 -9.64 -13.89
CA ARG A 136 2.35 -9.77 -14.46
C ARG A 136 3.30 -8.70 -13.89
N ALA A 137 2.85 -7.44 -13.87
CA ALA A 137 3.67 -6.32 -13.40
C ALA A 137 3.98 -6.42 -11.90
N TRP A 138 2.96 -6.70 -11.07
CA TRP A 138 3.16 -6.91 -9.63
C TRP A 138 4.02 -8.13 -9.32
N LYS A 139 3.85 -9.22 -10.07
CA LYS A 139 4.72 -10.41 -9.94
C LYS A 139 6.17 -10.08 -10.26
N ALA A 140 6.43 -9.30 -11.31
CA ALA A 140 7.77 -8.84 -11.66
C ALA A 140 8.37 -7.96 -10.56
N LEU A 141 7.59 -7.00 -10.03
CA LEU A 141 8.05 -6.15 -8.94
C LEU A 141 8.36 -6.95 -7.66
N ILE A 142 7.51 -7.90 -7.28
CA ILE A 142 7.74 -8.72 -6.09
C ILE A 142 8.99 -9.60 -6.26
N ARG A 143 9.20 -10.18 -7.45
CA ARG A 143 10.44 -10.93 -7.73
C ARG A 143 11.66 -10.03 -7.59
N HIS A 144 11.61 -8.83 -8.17
CA HIS A 144 12.68 -7.86 -8.03
C HIS A 144 12.96 -7.52 -6.56
N THR A 145 11.93 -7.35 -5.71
CA THR A 145 12.17 -7.09 -4.28
C THR A 145 12.68 -8.32 -3.52
N GLU A 146 12.26 -9.54 -3.90
CA GLU A 146 12.82 -10.80 -3.38
C GLU A 146 14.32 -10.92 -3.72
N ASP A 147 14.69 -10.69 -4.98
CA ASP A 147 16.09 -10.78 -5.47
C ASP A 147 17.03 -9.77 -4.78
N HIS A 148 16.50 -8.65 -4.29
CA HIS A 148 17.28 -7.61 -3.61
C HIS A 148 17.12 -7.62 -2.08
N SER A 149 16.54 -8.68 -1.50
CA SER A 149 16.31 -8.79 -0.05
C SER A 149 15.51 -7.61 0.53
N ARG A 150 14.59 -7.05 -0.27
CA ARG A 150 13.64 -5.98 0.10
C ARG A 150 12.22 -6.48 0.29
N TYR A 151 11.97 -7.78 0.10
CA TYR A 151 10.70 -8.42 0.38
C TYR A 151 10.68 -8.99 1.80
N ILE A 152 9.64 -8.64 2.58
CA ILE A 152 9.41 -9.19 3.92
C ILE A 152 8.10 -9.98 3.88
N GLY A 153 8.20 -11.31 4.01
CA GLY A 153 7.05 -12.21 4.11
C GLY A 153 6.61 -12.41 5.56
N ASN A 154 5.30 -12.41 5.80
CA ASN A 154 4.62 -12.62 7.10
C ASN A 154 4.90 -11.58 8.21
N SER A 155 3.81 -11.07 8.80
CA SER A 155 3.81 -10.01 9.82
C SER A 155 4.55 -10.36 11.12
N ALA A 156 4.85 -11.62 11.40
CA ALA A 156 5.46 -12.05 12.66
C ALA A 156 6.89 -11.51 12.84
N VAL A 157 7.69 -11.43 11.77
CA VAL A 157 9.05 -10.87 11.83
C VAL A 157 9.00 -9.34 12.02
N PHE A 158 8.02 -8.69 11.39
CA PHE A 158 7.81 -7.25 11.57
C PHE A 158 7.38 -6.93 13.02
N LEU A 159 6.50 -7.76 13.61
CA LEU A 159 5.99 -7.63 14.98
C LEU A 159 7.00 -8.04 16.07
N ALA A 160 7.86 -9.03 15.83
CA ALA A 160 8.87 -9.48 16.79
C ALA A 160 9.86 -8.36 17.16
N SER A 161 10.12 -7.43 16.24
CA SER A 161 10.92 -6.23 16.50
C SER A 161 10.16 -5.11 17.25
N THR A 162 8.86 -5.29 17.51
CA THR A 162 7.94 -4.26 18.06
C THR A 162 7.40 -4.60 19.46
N TYR A 163 7.64 -5.81 19.99
CA TYR A 163 7.13 -6.22 21.31
C TYR A 163 7.81 -5.55 22.52
N ASN A 164 8.59 -4.49 22.31
CA ASN A 164 9.19 -3.70 23.40
C ASN A 164 8.54 -2.32 23.60
N THR A 165 7.27 -2.15 23.24
CA THR A 165 6.49 -0.93 23.54
C THR A 165 5.20 -1.25 24.29
N PRO A 166 4.80 -0.43 25.30
CA PRO A 166 3.65 -0.72 26.15
C PRO A 166 2.35 -0.71 25.34
N LYS A 167 1.40 -1.56 25.73
CA LYS A 167 0.02 -1.51 25.25
C LYS A 167 -0.58 -0.17 25.68
N ILE A 168 -1.10 0.59 24.70
CA ILE A 168 -1.96 1.76 24.93
C ILE A 168 -3.27 1.29 25.55
#